data_AF-I1C566-F1
#
_entry.id   AF-I1C566-F1
#
_cell.length_a   1.000
_cell.length_b   1.000
_cell.length_c   1.000
_cell.angle_alpha   90.00
_cell.angle_beta   90.00
_cell.angle_gamma   90.00
#
_symmetry.space_group_name_H-M   'P 1'
#
loop_
_entity.id
_entity.type
_entity.pdbx_description
1 polymer ?
#
loop_
_entity_poly.entity_id
_entity_poly.type
_entity_poly.pdbx_seq_one_letter_code
_entity_poly.pdbx_strand_id
1 'polypeptide(L)'
;MGGFYLIRTHHTIREIADLVGLNRSTVQDIKTKIDDYGSPLPHKQTGRPLKINERTERHLNRIIREDPFASYKEINVELAKLDVFVSIETLRSYVDRLDFKSYRTAHKPRLTARHRKSRLRWAKEHLNWTEDQWRSVVWSDESRFCVEGSKRGKRVLRKEGERHDERNIIPTVKWGGGGAMVWGCFWGGGFGPLEIIDTSSANKFHPWFTNVTLHQERDFIFQEDGASYHTGGYARW
;
A
#
# COMPACT_ATOMS: atom_id res chain seq x y z
N MET A 1 0.87 -50.35 -12.31
CA MET A 1 0.48 -50.42 -13.75
C MET A 1 -0.43 -51.63 -13.97
N GLY A 2 -1.70 -51.61 -13.55
CA GLY A 2 -2.48 -52.88 -13.55
C GLY A 2 -4.01 -52.81 -13.52
N GLY A 3 -4.65 -51.67 -13.82
CA GLY A 3 -6.12 -51.55 -13.71
C GLY A 3 -6.91 -51.52 -15.03
N PHE A 4 -6.28 -51.19 -16.17
CA PHE A 4 -7.01 -50.83 -17.41
C PHE A 4 -6.89 -51.83 -18.55
N TYR A 5 -6.15 -52.92 -18.36
CA TYR A 5 -5.96 -53.92 -19.42
C TYR A 5 -7.21 -54.79 -19.65
N LEU A 6 -7.99 -55.07 -18.60
CA LEU A 6 -9.12 -56.01 -18.67
C LEU A 6 -10.31 -55.51 -19.51
N ILE A 7 -10.52 -54.19 -19.59
CA ILE A 7 -11.61 -53.59 -20.38
C ILE A 7 -11.28 -53.56 -21.88
N ARG A 8 -9.99 -53.70 -22.25
CA ARG A 8 -9.51 -53.77 -23.65
C ARG A 8 -9.33 -55.20 -24.17
N THR A 9 -9.48 -56.20 -23.31
CA THR A 9 -9.47 -57.62 -23.70
C THR A 9 -10.88 -58.13 -24.00
N HIS A 10 -11.02 -59.22 -24.76
CA HIS A 10 -12.32 -59.86 -25.11
C HIS A 10 -13.10 -60.46 -23.92
N HIS A 11 -12.85 -60.00 -22.69
CA HIS A 11 -13.53 -60.48 -21.50
C HIS A 11 -14.90 -59.82 -21.37
N THR A 12 -15.89 -60.61 -20.99
CA THR A 12 -17.22 -60.11 -20.67
C THR A 12 -17.21 -59.34 -19.36
N ILE A 13 -18.16 -58.43 -19.16
CA ILE A 13 -18.29 -57.62 -17.93
C ILE A 13 -18.46 -58.50 -16.68
N ARG A 14 -19.04 -59.70 -16.85
CA ARG A 14 -19.18 -60.68 -15.77
C ARG A 14 -17.83 -61.26 -15.36
N GLU A 15 -17.02 -61.70 -16.32
CA GLU A 15 -15.68 -62.23 -16.04
C GLU A 15 -14.78 -61.16 -15.42
N ILE A 16 -14.87 -59.91 -15.88
CA ILE A 16 -14.13 -58.80 -15.29
C ILE A 16 -14.58 -58.58 -13.84
N ALA A 17 -15.88 -58.58 -13.56
CA ALA A 17 -16.43 -58.44 -12.22
C ALA A 17 -15.96 -59.54 -11.26
N ASP A 18 -15.98 -60.80 -11.72
CA ASP A 18 -15.52 -61.95 -10.95
C ASP A 18 -14.00 -61.91 -10.71
N LEU A 19 -13.20 -61.48 -11.70
CA LEU A 19 -11.75 -61.34 -11.59
C LEU A 19 -11.31 -60.23 -10.63
N VAL A 20 -12.01 -59.10 -10.63
CA VAL A 20 -11.66 -57.92 -9.80
C VAL A 20 -12.42 -57.86 -8.47
N GLY A 21 -13.36 -58.77 -8.24
CA GLY A 21 -14.18 -58.82 -7.02
C GLY A 21 -15.11 -57.61 -6.85
N LEU A 22 -15.54 -56.98 -7.95
CA LEU A 22 -16.46 -55.84 -7.93
C LEU A 22 -17.83 -56.22 -8.46
N ASN A 23 -18.87 -55.48 -8.05
CA ASN A 23 -20.20 -55.65 -8.62
C ASN A 23 -20.21 -55.37 -10.12
N ARG A 24 -21.00 -56.15 -10.87
CA ARG A 24 -21.18 -55.98 -12.33
C ARG A 24 -21.60 -54.56 -12.71
N SER A 25 -22.45 -53.92 -11.90
CA SER A 25 -22.86 -52.52 -12.10
C SER A 25 -21.68 -51.55 -12.01
N THR A 26 -20.81 -51.72 -11.02
CA THR A 26 -19.60 -50.91 -10.86
C THR A 26 -18.64 -51.08 -12.04
N VAL A 27 -18.46 -52.31 -12.52
CA VAL A 27 -17.62 -52.58 -13.70
C VAL A 27 -18.23 -51.95 -14.96
N GLN A 28 -19.55 -52.04 -15.13
CA GLN A 28 -20.27 -51.39 -16.23
C GLN A 28 -20.12 -49.86 -16.16
N ASP A 29 -20.30 -49.24 -14.99
CA ASP A 29 -20.17 -47.79 -14.80
C ASP A 29 -18.75 -47.29 -15.08
N ILE A 30 -17.73 -48.05 -14.66
CA ILE A 30 -16.33 -47.72 -14.93
C ILE A 30 -16.04 -47.84 -16.44
N LYS A 31 -16.54 -48.89 -17.09
CA LYS A 31 -16.41 -49.06 -18.55
C LYS A 31 -17.05 -47.88 -19.29
N THR A 32 -18.29 -47.53 -18.97
CA THR A 32 -18.99 -46.39 -19.56
C THR A 32 -18.21 -45.09 -19.37
N LYS A 33 -17.64 -44.84 -18.17
CA LYS A 33 -16.80 -43.66 -17.93
C LYS A 33 -15.52 -43.62 -18.78
N ILE A 34 -14.89 -44.78 -19.00
CA ILE A 34 -13.71 -44.88 -19.86
C ILE A 34 -14.10 -44.64 -21.32
N ASP A 35 -15.23 -45.19 -21.77
CA ASP A 35 -15.70 -45.03 -23.15
C ASP A 35 -16.12 -43.56 -23.44
N ASP A 36 -16.79 -42.91 -22.49
CA ASP A 36 -17.29 -41.53 -22.64
C ASP A 36 -16.21 -40.45 -22.41
N TYR A 37 -15.34 -40.64 -21.39
CA TYR A 37 -14.43 -39.60 -20.89
C TYR A 37 -12.94 -39.99 -20.97
N GLY A 38 -12.62 -41.20 -21.43
CA GLY A 38 -11.24 -41.70 -21.54
C GLY A 38 -10.56 -42.00 -20.21
N SER A 39 -11.28 -41.90 -19.07
CA SER A 39 -10.72 -42.10 -17.74
C SER A 39 -11.74 -42.73 -16.79
N PRO A 40 -11.33 -43.70 -15.95
CA PRO A 40 -12.17 -44.26 -14.89
C PRO A 40 -12.31 -43.30 -13.69
N LEU A 41 -11.46 -42.26 -13.62
CA LEU A 41 -11.32 -41.46 -12.42
C LEU A 41 -12.53 -40.53 -12.30
N PRO A 42 -13.01 -40.25 -11.07
CA PRO A 42 -14.07 -39.29 -10.87
C PRO A 42 -13.69 -37.94 -11.49
N HIS A 43 -14.56 -37.41 -12.35
CA HIS A 43 -14.39 -36.07 -12.88
C HIS A 43 -14.62 -35.05 -11.76
N LYS A 44 -13.98 -33.87 -11.90
CA LYS A 44 -14.19 -32.77 -10.96
C LYS A 44 -15.67 -32.36 -11.02
N GLN A 45 -16.40 -32.64 -9.95
CA GLN A 45 -17.79 -32.23 -9.81
C GLN A 45 -17.89 -30.70 -9.82
N THR A 46 -18.93 -30.17 -10.45
CA THR A 46 -19.24 -28.75 -10.36
C THR A 46 -19.61 -28.45 -8.90
N GLY A 47 -18.79 -27.64 -8.23
CA GLY A 47 -19.06 -27.19 -6.87
C GLY A 47 -20.32 -26.32 -6.81
N ARG A 48 -20.71 -25.96 -5.58
CA ARG A 48 -21.80 -25.01 -5.35
C ARG A 48 -21.54 -23.71 -6.12
N PRO A 49 -22.54 -23.14 -6.81
CA PRO A 49 -22.41 -21.83 -7.45
C PRO A 49 -21.93 -20.77 -6.46
N LEU A 50 -20.98 -19.95 -6.91
CA LEU A 50 -20.45 -18.85 -6.12
C LEU A 50 -21.54 -17.78 -5.95
N LYS A 51 -21.68 -17.25 -4.72
CA LYS A 51 -22.58 -16.10 -4.45
C LYS A 51 -22.15 -14.82 -5.17
N ILE A 52 -20.84 -14.65 -5.35
CA ILE A 52 -20.26 -13.54 -6.11
C ILE A 52 -19.85 -14.13 -7.46
N ASN A 53 -20.60 -13.76 -8.50
CA ASN A 53 -20.27 -14.10 -9.88
C ASN A 53 -19.24 -13.10 -10.46
N GLU A 54 -18.78 -13.36 -11.68
CA GLU A 54 -17.77 -12.54 -12.36
C GLU A 54 -18.19 -11.06 -12.51
N ARG A 55 -19.48 -10.79 -12.71
CA ARG A 55 -20.00 -9.42 -12.82
C ARG A 55 -19.90 -8.70 -11.48
N THR A 56 -20.29 -9.35 -10.40
CA THR A 56 -20.18 -8.81 -9.04
C THR A 56 -18.73 -8.63 -8.64
N GLU A 57 -17.83 -9.53 -9.04
CA GLU A 57 -16.39 -9.42 -8.78
C GLU A 57 -15.77 -8.20 -9.48
N ARG A 58 -16.14 -7.93 -10.74
CA ARG A 58 -15.75 -6.69 -11.44
C ARG A 58 -16.26 -5.45 -10.71
N HIS A 59 -17.48 -5.50 -10.19
CA HIS A 59 -18.04 -4.39 -9.43
C HIS A 59 -17.35 -4.19 -8.07
N LEU A 60 -17.02 -5.28 -7.37
CA LEU A 60 -16.25 -5.25 -6.12
C LEU A 60 -14.88 -4.61 -6.33
N ASN A 61 -14.17 -4.99 -7.39
CA ASN A 61 -12.90 -4.36 -7.76
C ASN A 61 -13.08 -2.84 -7.97
N ARG A 62 -14.14 -2.42 -8.67
CA ARG A 62 -14.44 -1.00 -8.87
C ARG A 62 -14.72 -0.25 -7.55
N ILE A 63 -15.57 -0.79 -6.68
CA ILE A 63 -15.87 -0.19 -5.36
C ILE A 63 -14.56 0.06 -4.59
N ILE A 64 -13.68 -0.95 -4.52
CA ILE A 64 -12.40 -0.84 -3.81
C ILE A 64 -11.48 0.18 -4.47
N ARG A 65 -11.48 0.27 -5.79
CA ARG A 65 -10.63 1.22 -6.53
C ARG A 65 -11.11 2.67 -6.44
N GLU A 66 -12.42 2.88 -6.29
CA GLU A 66 -13.05 4.20 -6.11
C GLU A 66 -12.83 4.74 -4.70
N ASP A 67 -13.06 3.91 -3.67
CA ASP A 67 -12.73 4.24 -2.28
C ASP A 67 -11.90 3.12 -1.62
N PRO A 68 -10.57 3.16 -1.75
CA PRO A 68 -9.70 2.15 -1.15
C PRO A 68 -9.64 2.23 0.38
N PHE A 69 -10.27 3.24 0.99
CA PHE A 69 -10.32 3.40 2.44
C PHE A 69 -11.63 2.91 3.06
N ALA A 70 -12.58 2.44 2.24
CA ALA A 70 -13.82 1.86 2.71
C ALA A 70 -13.56 0.62 3.57
N SER A 71 -14.28 0.54 4.68
CA SER A 71 -14.33 -0.63 5.54
C SER A 71 -15.09 -1.77 4.85
N TYR A 72 -14.85 -3.01 5.26
CA TYR A 72 -15.61 -4.16 4.77
C TYR A 72 -17.11 -4.01 5.01
N LYS A 73 -17.54 -3.28 6.03
CA LYS A 73 -18.97 -3.00 6.29
C LYS A 73 -19.55 -2.08 5.22
N GLU A 74 -18.87 -0.98 4.90
CA GLU A 74 -19.28 -0.06 3.83
C GLU A 74 -19.31 -0.75 2.46
N ILE A 75 -18.30 -1.56 2.15
CA ILE A 75 -18.28 -2.36 0.92
C ILE A 75 -19.47 -3.34 0.88
N ASN A 76 -19.83 -3.94 2.00
CA ASN A 76 -20.99 -4.85 2.05
C ASN A 76 -22.32 -4.11 1.84
N VAL A 77 -22.44 -2.86 2.31
CA VAL A 77 -23.59 -2.00 2.02
C VAL A 77 -23.68 -1.70 0.52
N GLU A 78 -22.56 -1.40 -0.14
CA GLU A 78 -22.55 -1.21 -1.61
C GLU A 78 -22.92 -2.48 -2.37
N LEU A 79 -22.48 -3.66 -1.91
CA LEU A 79 -22.88 -4.93 -2.51
C LEU A 79 -24.36 -5.25 -2.29
N ALA A 80 -24.93 -4.89 -1.13
CA ALA A 80 -26.35 -5.07 -0.86
C ALA A 80 -27.24 -4.27 -1.82
N LYS A 81 -26.78 -3.10 -2.29
CA LYS A 81 -27.49 -2.32 -3.34
C LYS A 81 -27.56 -3.06 -4.69
N LEU A 82 -26.70 -4.07 -4.89
CA LEU A 82 -26.70 -4.94 -6.05
C LEU A 82 -27.40 -6.29 -5.80
N ASP A 83 -28.17 -6.40 -4.72
CA ASP A 83 -28.84 -7.65 -4.31
C ASP A 83 -27.85 -8.79 -3.98
N VAL A 84 -26.63 -8.44 -3.55
CA VAL A 84 -25.59 -9.41 -3.16
C VAL A 84 -25.38 -9.36 -1.65
N PHE A 85 -25.85 -10.41 -0.97
CA PHE A 85 -25.75 -10.56 0.48
C PHE A 85 -24.72 -11.63 0.87
N VAL A 86 -23.59 -11.16 1.41
CA VAL A 86 -22.46 -12.01 1.85
C VAL A 86 -22.03 -11.67 3.27
N SER A 87 -21.45 -12.64 3.97
CA SER A 87 -20.77 -12.38 5.24
C SER A 87 -19.46 -11.61 5.00
N ILE A 88 -18.96 -10.93 6.03
CA ILE A 88 -17.68 -10.20 5.96
C ILE A 88 -16.53 -11.16 5.64
N GLU A 89 -16.52 -12.37 6.20
CA GLU A 89 -15.52 -13.40 5.90
C GLU A 89 -15.55 -13.83 4.44
N THR A 90 -16.75 -13.99 3.87
CA THR A 90 -16.89 -14.29 2.44
C THR A 90 -16.32 -13.14 1.63
N LEU A 91 -16.71 -11.89 1.94
CA LEU A 91 -16.18 -10.71 1.27
C LEU A 91 -14.64 -10.64 1.34
N ARG A 92 -14.05 -10.89 2.51
CA ARG A 92 -12.59 -10.90 2.69
C ARG A 92 -11.92 -11.94 1.78
N SER A 93 -12.46 -13.15 1.69
CA SER A 93 -11.96 -14.20 0.81
C SER A 93 -11.94 -13.76 -0.67
N TYR A 94 -12.99 -13.08 -1.15
CA TYR A 94 -13.01 -12.54 -2.52
C TYR A 94 -12.07 -11.35 -2.73
N VAL A 95 -11.95 -10.47 -1.73
CA VAL A 95 -11.00 -9.36 -1.76
C VAL A 95 -9.57 -9.87 -1.85
N ASP A 96 -9.22 -10.91 -1.08
CA ASP A 96 -7.91 -11.56 -1.13
C ASP A 96 -7.68 -12.26 -2.49
N ARG A 97 -8.72 -12.89 -3.07
CA ARG A 97 -8.66 -13.48 -4.42
C ARG A 97 -8.40 -12.45 -5.53
N LEU A 98 -8.82 -11.21 -5.32
CA LEU A 98 -8.56 -10.08 -6.21
C LEU A 98 -7.18 -9.42 -5.97
N ASP A 99 -6.33 -10.02 -5.12
CA ASP A 99 -5.02 -9.53 -4.66
C ASP A 99 -5.06 -8.24 -3.84
N PHE A 100 -6.23 -7.85 -3.32
CA PHE A 100 -6.32 -6.72 -2.42
C PHE A 100 -6.06 -7.20 -0.99
N LYS A 101 -5.20 -6.47 -0.27
CA LYS A 101 -4.97 -6.70 1.15
C LYS A 101 -5.09 -5.38 1.90
N SER A 102 -5.39 -5.49 3.19
CA SER A 102 -5.50 -4.33 4.06
C SER A 102 -4.13 -3.94 4.62
N TYR A 103 -3.65 -2.74 4.30
CA TYR A 103 -2.37 -2.19 4.77
C TYR A 103 -2.57 -0.95 5.63
N ARG A 104 -1.55 -0.56 6.40
CA ARG A 104 -1.48 0.79 6.98
C ARG A 104 -1.23 1.80 5.87
N THR A 105 -2.00 2.89 5.88
CA THR A 105 -1.81 3.98 4.92
C THR A 105 -0.44 4.65 5.07
N ALA A 106 0.11 5.12 3.94
CA ALA A 106 1.25 6.02 3.97
C ALA A 106 0.73 7.45 4.13
N HIS A 107 1.29 8.18 5.09
CA HIS A 107 1.08 9.62 5.23
C HIS A 107 2.20 10.32 4.46
N LYS A 108 1.88 10.95 3.33
CA LYS A 108 2.85 11.67 2.52
C LYS A 108 2.24 12.96 1.99
N PRO A 109 3.04 14.04 1.85
CA PRO A 109 2.59 15.22 1.15
C PRO A 109 2.29 14.86 -0.31
N ARG A 110 1.22 15.44 -0.86
CA ARG A 110 0.90 15.29 -2.29
C ARG A 110 1.99 15.98 -3.12
N LEU A 111 2.68 15.20 -3.96
CA LEU A 111 3.69 15.72 -4.88
C LEU A 111 3.07 15.93 -6.26
N THR A 112 3.04 17.18 -6.71
CA THR A 112 2.69 17.51 -8.10
C THR A 112 3.82 17.06 -9.05
N ALA A 113 3.52 16.94 -10.35
CA ALA A 113 4.55 16.65 -11.35
C ALA A 113 5.71 17.67 -11.32
N ARG A 114 5.39 18.94 -11.07
CA ARG A 114 6.38 20.02 -10.85
C ARG A 114 7.28 19.70 -9.64
N HIS A 115 6.70 19.35 -8.49
CA HIS A 115 7.47 19.01 -7.29
C HIS A 115 8.41 17.82 -7.55
N ARG A 116 7.93 16.79 -8.26
CA ARG A 116 8.76 15.62 -8.62
C ARG A 116 9.96 16.02 -9.47
N LYS A 117 9.74 16.84 -10.51
CA LYS A 117 10.81 17.33 -11.39
C LYS A 117 11.83 18.18 -10.63
N SER A 118 11.38 19.12 -9.79
CA SER A 118 12.27 19.97 -8.99
C SER A 118 13.10 19.16 -8.01
N ARG A 119 12.48 18.21 -7.28
CA ARG A 119 13.20 17.32 -6.35
C ARG A 119 14.24 16.45 -7.06
N LEU A 120 13.91 15.90 -8.22
CA LEU A 120 14.85 15.10 -9.01
C LEU A 120 16.04 15.94 -9.49
N ARG A 121 15.78 17.16 -9.96
CA ARG A 121 16.84 18.08 -10.38
C ARG A 121 17.77 18.42 -9.21
N TRP A 122 17.21 18.84 -8.08
CA TRP A 122 17.98 19.16 -6.87
C TRP A 122 18.84 17.97 -6.42
N ALA A 123 18.28 16.76 -6.41
CA ALA A 123 19.03 15.55 -6.06
C ALA A 123 20.18 15.24 -7.03
N LYS A 124 20.01 15.52 -8.33
CA LYS A 124 21.09 15.35 -9.32
C LYS A 124 22.18 16.39 -9.17
N GLU A 125 21.83 17.64 -8.89
CA GLU A 125 22.79 18.75 -8.68
C GLU A 125 23.69 18.49 -7.45
N HIS A 126 23.16 17.83 -6.43
CA HIS A 126 23.86 17.56 -5.17
C HIS A 126 24.39 16.11 -5.08
N LEU A 127 24.32 15.33 -6.15
CA LEU A 127 24.67 13.91 -6.15
C LEU A 127 26.15 13.66 -5.77
N ASN A 128 27.03 14.55 -6.22
CA ASN A 128 28.49 14.44 -6.04
C ASN A 128 29.01 15.33 -4.91
N TRP A 129 28.13 15.87 -4.06
CA TRP A 129 28.57 16.66 -2.92
C TRP A 129 29.36 15.82 -1.93
N THR A 130 30.48 16.38 -1.47
CA THR A 130 31.33 15.80 -0.44
C THR A 130 30.70 15.91 0.94
N GLU A 131 31.16 15.10 1.89
CA GLU A 131 30.71 15.18 3.28
C GLU A 131 30.94 16.58 3.86
N ASP A 132 32.07 17.22 3.53
CA ASP A 132 32.36 18.59 3.97
C ASP A 132 31.35 19.61 3.44
N GLN A 133 30.91 19.48 2.19
CA GLN A 133 29.87 20.35 1.64
C GLN A 133 28.53 20.13 2.34
N TRP A 134 28.17 18.88 2.67
CA TRP A 134 26.97 18.59 3.46
C TRP A 134 27.06 19.13 4.89
N ARG A 135 28.25 19.08 5.51
CA ARG A 135 28.49 19.66 6.83
C ARG A 135 28.29 21.17 6.81
N SER A 136 28.57 21.84 5.70
CA SER A 136 28.32 23.28 5.53
C SER A 136 26.84 23.66 5.30
N VAL A 137 25.90 22.71 5.33
CA VAL A 137 24.47 23.01 5.24
C VAL A 137 23.87 23.18 6.63
N VAL A 138 23.26 24.34 6.85
CA VAL A 138 22.38 24.59 8.01
C VAL A 138 20.96 24.21 7.60
N TRP A 139 20.43 23.16 8.22
CA TRP A 139 19.08 22.66 8.02
C TRP A 139 18.15 23.31 9.03
N SER A 140 17.00 23.81 8.57
CA SER A 140 15.94 24.31 9.45
C SER A 140 14.59 23.71 9.07
N ASP A 141 13.72 23.54 10.06
CA ASP A 141 12.33 23.13 9.82
C ASP A 141 11.43 23.56 10.99
N GLU A 142 10.13 23.65 10.72
CA GLU A 142 9.10 23.79 11.75
C GLU A 142 8.42 22.44 11.99
N SER A 143 8.51 21.94 13.22
CA SER A 143 7.78 20.74 13.63
C SER A 143 6.67 21.07 14.61
N ARG A 144 5.55 20.35 14.48
CA ARG A 144 4.39 20.51 15.35
C ARG A 144 4.28 19.37 16.34
N PHE A 145 4.20 19.71 17.61
CA PHE A 145 4.02 18.77 18.71
C PHE A 145 2.59 18.87 19.25
N CYS A 146 1.81 17.80 19.04
CA CYS A 146 0.42 17.71 19.50
C CYS A 146 0.35 16.99 20.86
N VAL A 147 -0.48 17.49 21.77
CA VAL A 147 -0.68 16.90 23.11
C VAL A 147 -1.50 15.60 23.03
N GLU A 148 -2.42 15.49 22.07
CA GLU A 148 -3.12 14.24 21.76
C GLU A 148 -2.48 13.54 20.56
N GLY A 149 -2.06 12.28 20.76
CA GLY A 149 -1.43 11.47 19.72
C GLY A 149 -2.35 11.22 18.51
N SER A 150 -1.78 11.24 17.30
CA SER A 150 -2.51 10.93 16.08
C SER A 150 -3.19 9.56 16.20
N LYS A 151 -4.53 9.54 16.13
CA LYS A 151 -5.33 8.31 16.11
C LYS A 151 -4.73 7.33 15.10
N ARG A 152 -4.58 6.06 15.49
CA ARG A 152 -3.99 4.95 14.70
C ARG A 152 -4.37 5.09 13.22
N GLY A 153 -3.35 5.17 12.35
CA GLY A 153 -3.53 5.50 10.93
C GLY A 153 -4.59 4.64 10.22
N LYS A 154 -5.35 5.28 9.33
CA LYS A 154 -6.42 4.63 8.53
C LYS A 154 -5.83 3.43 7.77
N ARG A 155 -6.61 2.36 7.64
CA ARG A 155 -6.24 1.23 6.77
C ARG A 155 -6.70 1.51 5.35
N VAL A 156 -5.99 0.92 4.39
CA VAL A 156 -6.26 1.03 2.95
C VAL A 156 -6.24 -0.36 2.33
N LEU A 157 -7.23 -0.68 1.52
CA LEU A 157 -7.27 -1.86 0.66
C LEU A 157 -6.54 -1.53 -0.65
N ARG A 158 -5.43 -2.21 -0.91
CA ARG A 158 -4.64 -2.02 -2.13
C ARG A 158 -3.93 -3.31 -2.52
N LYS A 159 -3.41 -3.36 -3.75
CA LYS A 159 -2.51 -4.44 -4.15
C LYS A 159 -1.10 -4.19 -3.61
N GLU A 160 -0.29 -5.24 -3.64
CA GLU A 160 1.14 -5.13 -3.39
C GLU A 160 1.80 -4.21 -4.43
N GLY A 161 2.85 -3.48 -4.03
CA GLY A 161 3.49 -2.45 -4.89
C GLY A 161 2.79 -1.08 -4.94
N GLU A 162 1.48 -1.01 -4.71
CA GLU A 162 0.69 0.23 -4.85
C GLU A 162 0.78 1.19 -3.63
N ARG A 163 1.82 1.07 -2.80
CA ARG A 163 1.94 1.82 -1.52
C ARG A 163 1.99 3.33 -1.72
N HIS A 164 2.50 3.78 -2.87
CA HIS A 164 2.75 5.18 -3.15
C HIS A 164 1.83 5.77 -4.22
N ASP A 165 0.80 5.02 -4.61
CA ASP A 165 -0.22 5.52 -5.51
C ASP A 165 -1.04 6.61 -4.83
N GLU A 166 -1.36 7.65 -5.59
CA GLU A 166 -2.03 8.86 -5.07
C GLU A 166 -3.40 8.57 -4.44
N ARG A 167 -4.05 7.48 -4.86
CA ARG A 167 -5.35 7.02 -4.35
C ARG A 167 -5.23 6.32 -2.99
N ASN A 168 -4.05 5.78 -2.68
CA ASN A 168 -3.79 4.96 -1.50
C ASN A 168 -3.10 5.72 -0.35
N ILE A 169 -2.79 7.01 -0.56
CA ILE A 169 -2.10 7.88 0.39
C ILE A 169 -3.13 8.80 1.06
N ILE A 170 -3.00 8.97 2.38
CA ILE A 170 -3.67 10.08 3.05
C ILE A 170 -2.77 11.31 2.97
N PRO A 171 -3.25 12.42 2.36
CA PRO A 171 -2.50 13.65 2.34
C PRO A 171 -2.35 14.16 3.77
N THR A 172 -1.12 14.50 4.16
CA THR A 172 -0.88 15.19 5.42
C THR A 172 -1.31 16.65 5.26
N VAL A 173 -2.38 17.06 5.93
CA VAL A 173 -2.73 18.48 6.07
C VAL A 173 -1.97 19.06 7.26
N LYS A 174 -1.30 20.21 7.07
CA LYS A 174 -0.47 20.84 8.11
C LYS A 174 -1.29 21.52 9.22
N TRP A 175 -2.62 21.66 9.08
CA TRP A 175 -3.44 22.57 9.90
C TRP A 175 -4.65 21.88 10.56
N GLY A 176 -4.79 22.03 11.89
CA GLY A 176 -5.94 21.56 12.69
C GLY A 176 -5.54 20.91 14.04
N GLY A 177 -6.25 21.23 15.13
CA GLY A 177 -6.01 20.71 16.50
C GLY A 177 -5.25 21.68 17.42
N GLY A 178 -5.14 21.37 18.72
CA GLY A 178 -4.26 22.08 19.67
C GLY A 178 -2.86 21.47 19.72
N GLY A 179 -1.81 22.28 19.81
CA GLY A 179 -0.42 21.83 19.87
C GLY A 179 0.58 22.98 19.69
N ALA A 180 1.83 22.78 20.11
CA ALA A 180 2.89 23.78 19.98
C ALA A 180 3.65 23.58 18.66
N MET A 181 3.92 24.68 17.94
CA MET A 181 4.82 24.67 16.79
C MET A 181 6.20 25.06 17.27
N VAL A 182 7.22 24.32 16.86
CA VAL A 182 8.61 24.53 17.27
C VAL A 182 9.46 24.65 16.03
N TRP A 183 10.16 25.77 15.91
CA TRP A 183 11.21 25.96 14.91
C TRP A 183 12.55 25.52 15.49
N GLY A 184 13.40 24.92 14.67
CA GLY A 184 14.78 24.71 15.04
C GLY A 184 15.68 24.51 13.84
N CYS A 185 16.99 24.62 14.06
CA CYS A 185 17.98 24.35 13.04
C CYS A 185 19.18 23.55 13.56
N PHE A 186 19.95 22.95 12.67
CA PHE A 186 21.19 22.24 12.98
C PHE A 186 22.11 22.20 11.76
N TRP A 187 23.38 21.88 11.98
CA TRP A 187 24.38 21.67 10.93
C TRP A 187 25.31 20.51 11.27
N GLY A 188 26.28 20.21 10.41
CA GLY A 188 27.20 19.08 10.59
C GLY A 188 28.03 19.08 11.88
N GLY A 189 28.12 20.22 12.58
CA GLY A 189 28.88 20.38 13.83
C GLY A 189 28.04 20.59 15.08
N GLY A 190 26.70 20.66 14.99
CA GLY A 190 25.86 20.77 16.18
C GLY A 190 24.47 21.35 15.94
N PHE A 191 23.76 21.56 17.04
CA PHE A 191 22.40 22.10 17.05
C PHE A 191 22.39 23.62 17.14
N GLY A 192 21.45 24.24 16.45
CA GLY A 192 21.11 25.64 16.60
C GLY A 192 19.98 25.87 17.59
N PRO A 193 19.39 27.08 17.61
CA PRO A 193 18.30 27.42 18.50
C PRO A 193 17.07 26.53 18.25
N LEU A 194 16.32 26.27 19.32
CA LEU A 194 15.02 25.58 19.29
C LEU A 194 13.99 26.50 19.96
N GLU A 195 12.98 26.93 19.22
CA GLU A 195 12.06 28.00 19.62
C GLU A 195 10.60 27.61 19.40
N ILE A 196 9.75 27.87 20.39
CA ILE A 196 8.30 27.71 20.25
C ILE A 196 7.75 28.92 19.49
N ILE A 197 7.11 28.68 18.35
CA ILE A 197 6.50 29.68 17.47
C ILE A 197 5.13 30.06 18.03
N ASP A 198 5.11 30.84 19.11
CA ASP A 198 3.89 31.41 19.71
C ASP A 198 3.85 32.95 19.54
N THR A 199 5.02 33.56 19.46
CA THR A 199 5.24 35.01 19.25
C THR A 199 6.52 35.18 18.42
N SER A 200 6.47 36.06 17.42
CA SER A 200 7.57 36.48 16.52
C SER A 200 8.98 35.99 16.89
N SER A 201 9.44 34.91 16.28
CA SER A 201 10.70 34.23 16.64
C SER A 201 11.60 34.09 15.40
N ALA A 202 12.26 35.19 15.05
CA ALA A 202 13.43 35.23 14.15
C ALA A 202 14.67 35.85 14.85
N ASN A 203 14.56 36.16 16.14
CA ASN A 203 15.52 37.03 16.83
C ASN A 203 16.80 36.31 17.29
N LYS A 204 16.80 34.99 17.49
CA LYS A 204 18.02 34.28 17.96
C LYS A 204 18.77 33.54 16.85
N PHE A 205 18.16 33.32 15.68
CA PHE A 205 18.82 32.67 14.56
C PHE A 205 19.98 33.51 14.01
N HIS A 206 19.75 34.78 13.66
CA HIS A 206 20.78 35.64 13.07
C HIS A 206 22.04 35.78 13.95
N PRO A 207 21.93 36.04 15.26
CA PRO A 207 23.10 36.06 16.14
C PRO A 207 23.83 34.71 16.18
N TRP A 208 23.09 33.59 16.26
CA TRP A 208 23.68 32.26 16.27
C TRP A 208 24.40 31.94 14.95
N PHE A 209 23.76 32.20 13.81
CA PHE A 209 24.30 31.93 12.48
C PHE A 209 25.56 32.75 12.21
N THR A 210 25.56 34.03 12.62
CA THR A 210 26.74 34.90 12.52
C THR A 210 27.89 34.36 13.38
N ASN A 211 27.58 33.93 14.61
CA ASN A 211 28.56 33.38 15.52
C ASN A 211 29.19 32.07 15.01
N VAL A 212 28.36 31.16 14.47
CA VAL A 212 28.83 29.90 13.89
C VAL A 212 29.69 30.15 12.64
N THR A 213 29.27 31.07 11.77
CA THR A 213 30.04 31.43 10.57
C THR A 213 31.41 32.02 10.93
N LEU A 214 31.46 32.92 11.92
CA LEU A 214 32.71 33.54 12.39
C LEU A 214 33.64 32.53 13.07
N HIS A 215 33.12 31.68 13.96
CA HIS A 215 33.95 30.73 14.70
C HIS A 215 34.46 29.55 13.87
N GLN A 216 33.71 29.14 12.85
CA GLN A 216 34.09 28.02 12.00
C GLN A 216 34.88 28.47 10.77
N GLU A 217 35.01 29.79 10.54
CA GLU A 217 35.66 30.39 9.37
C GLU A 217 35.23 29.72 8.05
N ARG A 218 33.94 29.40 7.94
CA ARG A 218 33.38 28.57 6.87
C ARG A 218 32.11 29.20 6.33
N ASP A 219 31.96 29.14 5.01
CA ASP A 219 30.71 29.54 4.37
C ASP A 219 29.64 28.46 4.57
N PHE A 220 28.49 28.89 5.08
CA PHE A 220 27.33 28.04 5.30
C PHE A 220 26.25 28.30 4.25
N ILE A 221 25.61 27.22 3.79
CA ILE A 221 24.41 27.27 2.97
C ILE A 221 23.23 27.08 3.90
N PHE A 222 22.33 28.05 3.96
CA PHE A 222 21.11 27.93 4.73
C PHE A 222 20.01 27.30 3.89
N GLN A 223 19.44 26.19 4.37
CA GLN A 223 18.35 25.49 3.72
C GLN A 223 17.03 25.75 4.43
N GLU A 224 16.05 26.24 3.66
CA GLU A 224 14.67 26.47 4.09
C GLU A 224 13.68 25.76 3.15
N ASP A 225 12.46 25.49 3.62
CA ASP A 225 11.46 24.67 2.93
C ASP A 225 10.71 25.40 1.78
N GLY A 226 11.07 26.65 1.51
CA GLY A 226 10.49 27.48 0.45
C GLY A 226 9.04 27.89 0.70
N ALA A 227 8.56 27.83 1.95
CA ALA A 227 7.26 28.35 2.32
C ALA A 227 7.17 29.87 2.10
N SER A 228 5.96 30.37 1.83
CA SER A 228 5.74 31.79 1.45
C SER A 228 6.12 32.81 2.51
N TYR A 229 6.29 32.39 3.78
CA TYR A 229 6.76 33.25 4.87
C TYR A 229 8.29 33.38 4.92
N HIS A 230 9.01 32.50 4.21
CA HIS A 230 10.49 32.44 4.17
C HIS A 230 11.10 33.14 2.96
N THR A 231 10.30 33.75 2.07
CA THR A 231 10.80 34.53 0.91
C THR A 231 11.35 35.93 1.29
N GLY A 232 11.82 36.12 2.52
CA GLY A 232 12.50 37.33 2.97
C GLY A 232 13.91 37.47 2.41
N GLY A 233 14.44 38.70 2.36
CA GLY A 233 15.68 39.08 1.64
C GLY A 233 17.00 38.40 2.04
N TYR A 234 16.97 37.43 2.96
CA TYR A 234 18.12 36.60 3.33
C TYR A 234 18.22 35.29 2.52
N ALA A 235 17.13 34.88 1.85
CA ALA A 235 17.12 33.69 1.01
C ALA A 235 17.81 33.98 -0.33
N ARG A 236 19.06 33.52 -0.48
CA ARG A 236 19.73 33.43 -1.80
C ARG A 236 19.54 32.02 -2.34
N TRP A 237 18.86 31.92 -3.48
CA TRP A 237 18.68 30.71 -4.28
C TRP A 237 19.89 30.46 -5.18
#